data_AF-A0A1B1Y6H9-F1
#
_entry.id   AF-A0A1B1Y6H9-F1
#
_cell.length_a   1.000
_cell.length_b   1.000
_cell.length_c   1.000
_cell.angle_alpha   90.00
_cell.angle_beta   90.00
_cell.angle_gamma   90.00
#
_symmetry.space_group_name_H-M   'P 1'
#
loop_
_entity.id
_entity.type
_entity.pdbx_description
1 polymer ?
#
loop_
_entity_poly.entity_id
_entity_poly.type
_entity_poly.pdbx_seq_one_letter_code
_entity_poly.pdbx_strand_id
1 'polypeptide(L)'
;MYAGLEILKQDANYTVEYIYNYHTLPSNLTKIIYNDLTLIFDIDDSQNIVFEYYDQCDFYVKRMLTKEDYKKHPKTIPYGLNYSLIHPNCFLKKIYLKELKFSDLYKRFKYATIFIKYSLKYHYFLSKTLNINDSIANNNIKNMTSSPSDSNKIIFRARLWNPLNKEDRNIINQERIDLNRKLKEKHNSNFIGGIQTDSLSIKICPDLIIPKKTSDKKAYLKDLKKASIGIANVGLDGSIGWKFSEYITHSLAIVTNPISQFQIHGNLQANINYLEYSNNDECINQVQYLIDNPEKRKEMQYNNFKYYNDFLKPEKKLKLIFDEINLKSNLD
;
A
#
# COMPACT_ATOMS: atom_id res chain seq x y z
N MET A 1 5.04 0.03 7.49
CA MET A 1 6.22 -0.42 8.26
C MET A 1 6.35 0.35 9.57
N TYR A 2 6.73 1.63 9.54
CA TYR A 2 6.98 2.40 10.78
C TYR A 2 5.84 2.43 11.78
N ALA A 3 4.59 2.49 11.33
CA ALA A 3 3.44 2.39 12.22
C ALA A 3 3.42 1.08 13.02
N GLY A 4 3.73 -0.05 12.39
CA GLY A 4 3.84 -1.34 13.08
C GLY A 4 5.02 -1.38 14.05
N LEU A 5 6.18 -0.83 13.68
CA LEU A 5 7.35 -0.74 14.56
C LEU A 5 7.03 0.07 15.83
N GLU A 6 6.40 1.23 15.68
CA GLU A 6 6.06 2.10 16.81
C GLU A 6 4.99 1.50 17.73
N ILE A 7 4.09 0.66 17.20
CA ILE A 7 3.12 -0.08 18.02
C ILE A 7 3.83 -1.22 18.76
N LEU A 8 4.68 -2.01 18.07
CA LEU A 8 5.40 -3.13 18.68
C LEU A 8 6.42 -2.70 19.74
N LYS A 9 7.04 -1.52 19.62
CA LYS A 9 7.92 -0.96 20.66
C LYS A 9 7.23 -0.77 22.02
N GLN A 10 5.91 -0.75 22.06
CA GLN A 10 5.14 -0.66 23.31
C GLN A 10 4.96 -2.04 23.97
N ASP A 11 5.23 -3.12 23.24
CA ASP A 11 5.21 -4.50 23.73
C ASP A 11 6.59 -4.87 24.25
N ALA A 12 6.67 -5.25 25.54
CA ALA A 12 7.92 -5.58 26.22
C ALA A 12 8.65 -6.80 25.62
N ASN A 13 7.97 -7.62 24.82
CA ASN A 13 8.57 -8.81 24.18
C ASN A 13 9.41 -8.49 22.94
N TYR A 14 9.40 -7.22 22.47
CA TYR A 14 10.09 -6.83 21.24
C TYR A 14 11.07 -5.70 21.49
N THR A 15 12.38 -6.00 21.46
CA THR A 15 13.42 -4.97 21.45
C THR A 15 13.78 -4.63 20.01
N VAL A 16 13.21 -3.53 19.50
CA VAL A 16 13.38 -3.11 18.11
C VAL A 16 13.98 -1.72 18.05
N GLU A 17 15.18 -1.63 17.47
CA GLU A 17 15.83 -0.37 17.12
C GLU A 17 15.86 -0.22 15.60
N TYR A 18 15.60 0.96 15.08
CA TYR A 18 15.75 1.19 13.65
C TYR A 18 16.59 2.42 13.39
N ILE A 19 17.48 2.29 12.40
CA ILE A 19 18.46 3.32 12.07
C ILE A 19 17.98 4.01 10.80
N TYR A 20 17.67 5.30 10.92
CA TYR A 20 17.41 6.14 9.77
C TYR A 20 18.73 6.69 9.25
N ASN A 21 19.28 6.02 8.23
CA ASN A 21 20.50 6.48 7.57
C ASN A 21 20.16 7.09 6.20
N TYR A 22 19.58 8.29 6.23
CA TYR A 22 19.13 9.04 5.03
C TYR A 22 20.25 9.37 4.03
N HIS A 23 21.51 9.14 4.39
CA HIS A 23 22.68 9.49 3.60
C HIS A 23 23.38 8.32 2.91
N THR A 24 23.15 7.09 3.38
CA THR A 24 23.89 5.91 2.90
C THR A 24 22.99 4.89 2.22
N LEU A 25 21.68 4.90 2.49
CA LEU A 25 20.73 3.97 1.91
C LEU A 25 19.79 4.68 0.91
N PRO A 26 19.43 4.02 -0.21
CA PRO A 26 18.32 4.43 -1.07
C PRO A 26 17.03 4.66 -0.28
N SER A 27 16.16 5.54 -0.80
CA SER A 27 14.94 5.98 -0.09
C SER A 27 13.89 4.88 0.13
N ASN A 28 13.95 3.81 -0.65
CA ASN A 28 13.13 2.61 -0.52
C ASN A 28 13.71 1.56 0.44
N LEU A 29 14.93 1.76 0.95
CA LEU A 29 15.58 0.85 1.88
C LEU A 29 15.58 1.41 3.30
N THR A 30 15.46 0.54 4.30
CA THR A 30 15.60 0.91 5.71
C THR A 30 16.33 -0.19 6.47
N LYS A 31 17.39 0.19 7.18
CA LYS A 31 18.09 -0.70 8.09
C LYS A 31 17.41 -0.73 9.46
N ILE A 32 17.12 -1.93 9.94
CA ILE A 32 16.53 -2.19 11.26
C ILE A 32 17.46 -3.14 12.01
N ILE A 33 17.69 -2.86 13.30
CA ILE A 33 18.40 -3.74 14.21
C ILE A 33 17.36 -4.43 15.11
N TYR A 34 17.32 -5.74 15.06
CA TYR A 34 16.37 -6.55 15.82
C TYR A 34 17.11 -7.71 16.48
N ASN A 35 17.16 -7.74 17.81
CA ASN A 35 17.92 -8.76 18.56
C ASN A 35 19.34 -8.96 18.01
N ASP A 36 20.08 -7.86 17.85
CA ASP A 36 21.43 -7.79 17.27
C ASP A 36 21.55 -8.21 15.78
N LEU A 37 20.46 -8.63 15.15
CA LEU A 37 20.40 -8.90 13.71
C LEU A 37 20.21 -7.60 12.92
N THR A 38 21.01 -7.45 11.87
CA THR A 38 20.86 -6.43 10.84
C THR A 38 19.86 -6.86 9.78
N LEU A 39 18.72 -6.18 9.75
CA LEU A 39 17.67 -6.38 8.76
C LEU A 39 17.65 -5.23 7.74
N ILE A 40 17.45 -5.54 6.46
CA ILE A 40 17.19 -4.55 5.42
C ILE A 40 15.75 -4.70 4.93
N PHE A 41 14.94 -3.66 5.12
CA PHE A 41 13.58 -3.59 4.59
C PHE A 41 13.61 -2.87 3.25
N ASP A 42 13.31 -3.59 2.19
CA ASP A 42 13.11 -3.06 0.84
C ASP A 42 11.60 -2.96 0.53
N ILE A 43 11.11 -1.71 0.52
CA ILE A 43 9.70 -1.38 0.26
C ILE A 43 9.42 -1.00 -1.20
N ASP A 44 10.38 -1.19 -2.09
CA ASP A 44 10.24 -0.94 -3.54
C ASP A 44 9.15 -1.81 -4.20
N ASP A 45 8.58 -1.32 -5.29
CA ASP A 45 7.57 -2.04 -6.09
C ASP A 45 8.20 -3.10 -7.01
N SER A 46 9.48 -2.96 -7.37
CA SER A 46 10.17 -3.93 -8.22
C SER A 46 10.35 -5.27 -7.51
N GLN A 47 10.45 -6.34 -8.30
CA GLN A 47 10.71 -7.69 -7.82
C GLN A 47 12.20 -7.92 -7.50
N ASN A 48 13.07 -7.07 -8.06
CA ASN A 48 14.52 -7.22 -7.98
C ASN A 48 15.05 -7.17 -6.55
N ILE A 49 15.89 -8.13 -6.17
CA ILE A 49 16.68 -8.10 -4.95
C ILE A 49 17.96 -7.31 -5.22
N VAL A 50 18.24 -6.31 -4.37
CA VAL A 50 19.49 -5.55 -4.46
C VAL A 50 20.58 -6.30 -3.70
N PHE A 51 21.33 -7.16 -4.40
CA PHE A 51 22.27 -8.10 -3.79
C PHE A 51 23.35 -7.44 -2.92
N GLU A 52 23.81 -6.24 -3.29
CA GLU A 52 24.74 -5.44 -2.48
C GLU A 52 24.30 -5.33 -1.01
N TYR A 53 23.00 -5.09 -0.77
CA TYR A 53 22.45 -4.96 0.59
C TYR A 53 21.97 -6.29 1.17
N TYR A 54 21.56 -7.23 0.32
CA TYR A 54 21.24 -8.60 0.73
C TYR A 54 22.44 -9.28 1.38
N ASP A 55 23.63 -9.13 0.80
CA ASP A 55 24.85 -9.76 1.29
C ASP A 55 25.34 -9.14 2.61
N GLN A 56 25.06 -7.86 2.84
CA GLN A 56 25.45 -7.10 4.02
C GLN A 56 24.49 -7.23 5.22
N CYS A 57 23.44 -8.03 5.10
CA CYS A 57 22.42 -8.19 6.13
C CYS A 57 22.24 -9.64 6.55
N ASP A 58 21.67 -9.82 7.73
CA ASP A 58 21.26 -11.13 8.23
C ASP A 58 19.97 -11.55 7.53
N PHE A 59 19.01 -10.62 7.39
CA PHE A 59 17.77 -10.84 6.64
C PHE A 59 17.35 -9.66 5.77
N TYR A 60 16.81 -9.99 4.60
CA TYR A 60 16.35 -9.05 3.59
C TYR A 60 14.84 -9.12 3.42
N VAL A 61 14.12 -8.15 3.97
CA VAL A 61 12.66 -8.10 3.97
C VAL A 61 12.18 -7.37 2.71
N LYS A 62 11.63 -8.10 1.73
CA LYS A 62 11.26 -7.56 0.42
C LYS A 62 9.75 -7.45 0.25
N ARG A 63 9.26 -6.27 -0.15
CA ARG A 63 7.82 -6.05 -0.43
C ARG A 63 7.28 -6.99 -1.50
N MET A 64 7.79 -6.89 -2.72
CA MET A 64 7.35 -7.70 -3.85
C MET A 64 8.27 -8.90 -4.03
N LEU A 65 8.24 -9.81 -3.06
CA LEU A 65 9.03 -11.04 -3.10
C LEU A 65 8.27 -12.11 -3.88
N THR A 66 8.90 -12.73 -4.87
CA THR A 66 8.29 -13.85 -5.60
C THR A 66 8.44 -15.15 -4.80
N LYS A 67 7.55 -16.12 -5.05
CA LYS A 67 7.67 -17.47 -4.47
C LYS A 67 8.94 -18.19 -4.91
N GLU A 68 9.46 -17.84 -6.09
CA GLU A 68 10.70 -18.40 -6.63
C GLU A 68 11.91 -17.85 -5.87
N ASP A 69 12.01 -16.53 -5.73
CA ASP A 69 13.10 -15.88 -5.02
C ASP A 69 13.12 -16.25 -3.53
N TYR A 70 11.94 -16.39 -2.92
CA TYR A 70 11.82 -16.85 -1.54
C TYR A 70 12.44 -18.23 -1.31
N LYS A 71 12.35 -19.13 -2.31
CA LYS A 71 12.97 -20.46 -2.25
C LYS A 71 14.47 -20.40 -2.53
N LYS A 72 14.90 -19.53 -3.45
CA LYS A 72 16.29 -19.41 -3.90
C LYS A 72 17.19 -18.68 -2.89
N HIS A 73 16.63 -17.73 -2.15
CA HIS A 73 17.40 -16.81 -1.31
C HIS A 73 16.99 -16.94 0.16
N PRO A 74 17.71 -17.73 0.97
CA PRO A 74 17.26 -18.13 2.31
C PRO A 74 17.08 -16.95 3.28
N LYS A 75 17.86 -15.88 3.13
CA LYS A 75 17.75 -14.67 3.97
C LYS A 75 16.54 -13.80 3.63
N THR A 76 15.81 -14.08 2.55
CA THR A 76 14.65 -13.26 2.18
C THR A 76 13.46 -13.53 3.08
N ILE A 77 12.73 -12.45 3.40
CA ILE A 77 11.49 -12.48 4.16
C ILE A 77 10.44 -11.68 3.39
N PRO A 78 9.21 -12.17 3.20
CA PRO A 78 8.19 -11.42 2.50
C PRO A 78 7.71 -10.25 3.37
N TYR A 79 7.83 -9.02 2.87
CA TYR A 79 7.06 -7.90 3.43
C TYR A 79 5.64 -7.93 2.89
N GLY A 80 5.40 -8.27 1.62
CA GLY A 80 4.05 -8.38 1.06
C GLY A 80 3.25 -7.07 1.04
N LEU A 81 1.93 -7.15 1.21
CA LEU A 81 0.97 -6.05 0.99
C LEU A 81 1.23 -4.80 1.84
N ASN A 82 1.11 -3.60 1.27
CA ASN A 82 1.32 -2.32 1.95
C ASN A 82 0.21 -1.30 1.69
N TYR A 83 0.00 -0.40 2.65
CA TYR A 83 -0.92 0.73 2.54
C TYR A 83 -0.39 1.93 3.34
N SER A 84 -0.84 3.13 2.98
CA SER A 84 -0.38 4.36 3.64
C SER A 84 -1.01 4.49 5.03
N LEU A 85 -0.20 4.36 6.07
CA LEU A 85 -0.60 4.54 7.45
C LEU A 85 0.40 5.42 8.19
N ILE A 86 -0.13 6.42 8.88
CA ILE A 86 0.62 7.35 9.71
C ILE A 86 0.25 7.08 11.17
N HIS A 87 1.27 6.71 11.94
CA HIS A 87 1.22 6.64 13.39
C HIS A 87 2.13 7.74 13.95
N PRO A 88 1.76 8.43 15.03
CA PRO A 88 2.66 9.37 15.71
C PRO A 88 4.02 8.71 15.97
N ASN A 89 5.09 9.40 15.58
CA ASN A 89 6.45 8.94 15.79
C ASN A 89 7.31 10.13 16.23
N CYS A 90 7.65 10.15 17.52
CA CYS A 90 8.44 11.21 18.13
C CYS A 90 9.93 11.10 17.78
N PHE A 91 10.41 9.89 17.45
CA PHE A 91 11.81 9.64 17.11
C PHE A 91 12.19 10.27 15.77
N LEU A 92 11.35 10.10 14.74
CA LEU A 92 11.50 10.75 13.44
C LEU A 92 11.61 12.28 13.54
N LYS A 93 10.80 12.88 14.42
CA LYS A 93 10.87 14.32 14.70
C LYS A 93 12.24 14.72 15.27
N LYS A 94 12.83 13.90 16.15
CA LYS A 94 14.15 14.13 16.74
C LYS A 94 15.28 14.01 15.71
N ILE A 95 15.16 13.11 14.72
CA ILE A 95 16.15 12.99 13.63
C ILE A 95 16.25 14.32 12.87
N TYR A 96 15.13 14.84 12.37
CA TYR A 96 15.15 16.11 11.63
C TYR A 96 15.62 17.30 12.48
N LEU A 97 15.33 17.29 13.80
CA LEU A 97 15.84 18.31 14.73
C LEU A 97 17.36 18.23 14.95
N LYS A 98 17.95 17.03 14.95
CA LYS A 98 19.41 16.87 15.02
C LYS A 98 20.07 17.42 13.75
N GLU A 99 19.50 17.11 12.59
CA GLU A 99 19.97 17.58 11.29
C GLU A 99 19.89 19.12 11.10
N LEU A 100 19.04 19.80 11.88
CA LEU A 100 18.98 21.27 11.91
C LEU A 100 20.17 21.94 12.58
N LYS A 101 20.98 21.18 13.33
CA LYS A 101 22.15 21.70 14.07
C LYS A 101 23.43 21.70 13.23
N PHE A 102 23.38 21.26 11.97
CA PHE A 102 24.52 21.34 11.06
C PHE A 102 24.91 22.79 10.76
N SER A 103 26.22 23.05 10.69
CA SER A 103 26.79 24.35 10.33
C SER A 103 26.55 24.73 8.85
N ASP A 104 26.32 23.72 8.01
CA ASP A 104 25.95 23.88 6.61
C ASP A 104 24.55 24.52 6.48
N LEU A 105 24.52 25.77 6.02
CA LEU A 105 23.31 26.57 5.88
C LEU A 105 22.29 25.96 4.90
N TYR A 106 22.76 25.33 3.83
CA TYR A 106 21.89 24.67 2.85
C TYR A 106 21.20 23.45 3.48
N LYS A 107 21.97 22.61 4.19
CA LYS A 107 21.40 21.48 4.95
C LYS A 107 20.40 21.97 5.98
N ARG A 108 20.74 23.01 6.74
CA ARG A 108 19.86 23.59 7.76
C ARG A 108 18.53 24.06 7.17
N PHE A 109 18.54 24.78 6.04
CA PHE A 109 17.30 25.20 5.38
C PHE A 109 16.49 24.01 4.86
N LYS A 110 17.15 23.04 4.19
CA LYS A 110 16.52 21.81 3.73
C LYS A 110 15.81 21.07 4.87
N TYR A 111 16.49 20.82 5.98
CA TYR A 111 15.91 20.11 7.13
C TYR A 111 14.86 20.92 7.88
N ALA A 112 14.95 22.25 7.91
CA ALA A 112 13.89 23.10 8.46
C ALA A 112 12.58 22.91 7.70
N THR A 113 12.63 22.92 6.37
CA THR A 113 11.43 22.70 5.56
C THR A 113 10.85 21.29 5.75
N ILE A 114 11.70 20.26 5.85
CA ILE A 114 11.27 18.88 6.12
C ILE A 114 10.62 18.77 7.51
N PHE A 115 11.25 19.35 8.53
CA PHE A 115 10.74 19.36 9.90
C PHE A 115 9.37 20.05 10.01
N ILE A 116 9.20 21.20 9.34
CA ILE A 116 7.91 21.91 9.31
C ILE A 116 6.86 21.06 8.62
N LYS A 117 7.16 20.50 7.44
CA LYS A 117 6.25 19.60 6.71
C LYS A 117 5.85 18.40 7.56
N TYR A 118 6.82 17.77 8.24
CA TYR A 118 6.58 16.67 9.17
C TYR A 118 5.69 17.10 10.33
N SER A 119 6.01 18.22 10.98
CA SER A 119 5.23 18.73 12.12
C SER A 119 3.78 19.02 11.74
N LEU A 120 3.53 19.63 10.58
CA LEU A 120 2.19 19.85 10.06
C LEU A 120 1.48 18.54 9.73
N LYS A 121 2.15 17.63 9.02
CA LYS A 121 1.62 16.30 8.61
C LYS A 121 1.17 15.44 9.80
N TYR A 122 1.88 15.51 10.91
CA TYR A 122 1.63 14.69 12.10
C TYR A 122 0.81 15.40 13.18
N HIS A 123 0.52 16.69 13.02
CA HIS A 123 -0.38 17.40 13.92
C HIS A 123 -1.82 17.28 13.42
N TYR A 124 -2.68 16.58 14.17
CA TYR A 124 -4.05 16.26 13.73
C TYR A 124 -4.89 17.50 13.37
N PHE A 125 -4.98 18.49 14.26
CA PHE A 125 -5.80 19.68 14.00
C PHE A 125 -5.31 20.50 12.81
N LEU A 126 -4.03 20.89 12.79
CA LEU A 126 -3.43 21.67 11.70
C LEU A 126 -3.52 20.95 10.35
N SER A 127 -3.20 19.66 10.28
CA SER A 127 -3.31 18.91 9.03
C SER A 127 -4.75 18.80 8.52
N LYS A 128 -5.72 18.67 9.43
CA LYS A 128 -7.15 18.66 9.10
C LYS A 128 -7.61 20.02 8.56
N THR A 129 -7.23 21.11 9.23
CA THR A 129 -7.60 22.49 8.84
C THR A 129 -6.98 22.88 7.50
N LEU A 130 -5.75 22.46 7.23
CA LEU A 130 -5.04 22.72 5.97
C LEU A 130 -5.35 21.71 4.85
N ASN A 131 -6.28 20.76 5.08
CA ASN A 131 -6.64 19.68 4.17
C ASN A 131 -5.44 18.92 3.56
N ILE A 132 -4.45 18.60 4.39
CA ILE A 132 -3.24 17.88 3.95
C ILE A 132 -3.62 16.42 3.66
N ASN A 133 -3.60 16.02 2.39
CA ASN A 133 -3.98 14.67 1.94
C ASN A 133 -3.18 13.56 2.64
N ASP A 134 -1.85 13.67 2.62
CA ASP A 134 -0.95 12.71 3.25
C ASP A 134 -0.64 13.13 4.69
N SER A 135 -1.64 13.02 5.58
CA SER A 135 -1.52 13.42 6.99
C SER A 135 -2.17 12.45 7.97
N ILE A 136 -1.83 12.57 9.25
CA ILE A 136 -2.42 11.75 10.32
C ILE A 136 -3.94 11.92 10.42
N ALA A 137 -4.47 13.08 10.01
CA ALA A 137 -5.91 13.32 9.98
C ALA A 137 -6.64 12.35 9.02
N ASN A 138 -6.00 11.97 7.91
CA ASN A 138 -6.58 11.07 6.92
C ASN A 138 -6.05 9.64 7.04
N ASN A 139 -4.75 9.43 7.20
CA ASN A 139 -4.11 8.11 7.13
C ASN A 139 -3.87 7.49 8.52
N ASN A 140 -4.77 7.69 9.48
CA ASN A 140 -4.74 6.93 10.74
C ASN A 140 -5.52 5.61 10.61
N ILE A 141 -5.32 4.69 11.55
CA ILE A 141 -5.88 3.33 11.46
C ILE A 141 -7.41 3.34 11.36
N LYS A 142 -8.09 4.21 12.11
CA LYS A 142 -9.56 4.34 12.11
C LYS A 142 -10.12 4.79 10.75
N ASN A 143 -9.35 5.57 10.01
CA ASN A 143 -9.76 6.09 8.71
C ASN A 143 -9.37 5.16 7.56
N MET A 144 -8.28 4.40 7.73
CA MET A 144 -7.77 3.47 6.74
C MET A 144 -8.39 2.07 6.82
N THR A 145 -9.35 1.86 7.72
CA THR A 145 -10.07 0.59 7.86
C THR A 145 -11.57 0.75 7.94
N SER A 146 -12.28 -0.30 7.55
CA SER A 146 -13.72 -0.47 7.77
C SER A 146 -14.13 -1.93 7.78
N SER A 147 -15.22 -2.21 8.48
CA SER A 147 -15.98 -3.46 8.33
C SER A 147 -16.59 -3.56 6.93
N PRO A 148 -17.01 -4.77 6.49
CA PRO A 148 -17.74 -4.98 5.25
C PRO A 148 -18.92 -4.01 5.07
N SER A 149 -19.13 -3.57 3.83
CA SER A 149 -20.31 -2.78 3.44
C SER A 149 -21.31 -3.66 2.69
N ASP A 150 -22.60 -3.55 3.05
CA ASP A 150 -23.70 -4.25 2.36
C ASP A 150 -24.16 -3.54 1.07
N SER A 151 -23.49 -2.47 0.66
CA SER A 151 -23.86 -1.75 -0.56
C SER A 151 -23.59 -2.59 -1.83
N ASN A 152 -24.04 -2.09 -2.98
CA ASN A 152 -23.64 -2.59 -4.30
C ASN A 152 -22.66 -1.64 -5.00
N LYS A 153 -21.96 -0.77 -4.25
CA LYS A 153 -21.07 0.24 -4.84
C LYS A 153 -19.74 -0.39 -5.26
N ILE A 154 -19.36 -0.11 -6.51
CA ILE A 154 -18.12 -0.56 -7.12
C ILE A 154 -17.15 0.62 -7.10
N ILE A 155 -15.91 0.41 -6.68
CA ILE A 155 -14.87 1.44 -6.71
C ILE A 155 -13.72 1.06 -7.63
N PHE A 156 -13.47 1.92 -8.62
CA PHE A 156 -12.25 1.89 -9.43
C PHE A 156 -11.84 3.31 -9.78
N ARG A 157 -10.93 3.85 -8.99
CA ARG A 157 -10.24 5.09 -9.34
C ARG A 157 -8.90 4.69 -9.92
N ALA A 158 -8.36 5.46 -10.85
CA ALA A 158 -7.00 5.24 -11.34
C ALA A 158 -6.28 6.56 -11.56
N ARG A 159 -4.95 6.50 -11.67
CA ARG A 159 -4.11 7.59 -12.15
C ARG A 159 -3.46 7.13 -13.44
N LEU A 160 -3.20 8.01 -14.39
CA LEU A 160 -2.38 7.67 -15.54
C LEU A 160 -0.90 7.93 -15.24
N TRP A 161 -0.04 7.07 -15.77
CA TRP A 161 1.40 7.23 -15.68
C TRP A 161 1.94 7.86 -16.95
N ASN A 162 2.81 8.86 -16.82
CA ASN A 162 3.44 9.47 -17.99
C ASN A 162 4.23 8.40 -18.76
N PRO A 163 3.90 8.09 -20.03
CA PRO A 163 4.49 6.98 -20.75
C PRO A 163 5.91 7.24 -21.25
N LEU A 164 6.43 8.47 -21.10
CA LEU A 164 7.81 8.78 -21.46
C LEU A 164 8.77 7.72 -20.87
N ASN A 165 9.45 7.02 -21.76
CA ASN A 165 10.49 6.01 -21.52
C ASN A 165 10.06 4.66 -20.95
N LYS A 166 8.75 4.31 -20.88
CA LYS A 166 8.30 2.96 -20.49
C LYS A 166 7.00 2.57 -21.22
N GLU A 167 7.11 1.66 -22.19
CA GLU A 167 5.98 1.20 -23.03
C GLU A 167 4.84 0.55 -22.22
N ASP A 168 5.18 -0.20 -21.17
CA ASP A 168 4.20 -0.83 -20.27
C ASP A 168 3.21 0.17 -19.66
N ARG A 169 3.59 1.45 -19.52
CA ARG A 169 2.70 2.50 -19.01
C ARG A 169 1.56 2.80 -19.97
N ASN A 170 1.76 2.68 -21.29
CA ASN A 170 0.68 2.85 -22.26
C ASN A 170 -0.36 1.76 -22.11
N ILE A 171 0.08 0.51 -21.97
CA ILE A 171 -0.80 -0.65 -21.78
C ILE A 171 -1.62 -0.48 -20.49
N ILE A 172 -0.96 -0.18 -19.37
CA ILE A 172 -1.61 0.06 -18.07
C ILE A 172 -2.60 1.23 -18.15
N ASN A 173 -2.23 2.32 -18.83
CA ASN A 173 -3.11 3.48 -18.98
C ASN A 173 -4.34 3.15 -19.81
N GLN A 174 -4.16 2.43 -20.92
CA GLN A 174 -5.24 2.04 -21.81
C GLN A 174 -6.24 1.12 -21.10
N GLU A 175 -5.74 0.10 -20.40
CA GLU A 175 -6.55 -0.78 -19.56
C GLU A 175 -7.38 0.04 -18.55
N ARG A 176 -6.74 0.96 -17.82
CA ARG A 176 -7.42 1.84 -16.84
C ARG A 176 -8.51 2.70 -17.48
N ILE A 177 -8.27 3.27 -18.65
CA ILE A 177 -9.22 4.12 -19.36
C ILE A 177 -10.43 3.28 -19.80
N ASP A 178 -10.17 2.17 -20.49
CA ASP A 178 -11.21 1.32 -21.06
C ASP A 178 -12.08 0.68 -19.99
N LEU A 179 -11.46 0.21 -18.90
CA LEU A 179 -12.19 -0.37 -17.79
C LEU A 179 -13.08 0.68 -17.10
N ASN A 180 -12.59 1.91 -16.90
CA ASN A 180 -13.42 3.00 -16.37
C ASN A 180 -14.60 3.33 -17.28
N ARG A 181 -14.43 3.33 -18.62
CA ARG A 181 -15.53 3.54 -19.58
C ARG A 181 -16.56 2.43 -19.49
N LYS A 182 -16.11 1.17 -19.56
CA LYS A 182 -17.00 -0.01 -19.48
C LYS A 182 -17.79 -0.05 -18.16
N LEU A 183 -17.15 0.25 -17.04
CA LEU A 183 -17.81 0.31 -15.72
C LEU A 183 -18.83 1.45 -15.65
N LYS A 184 -18.49 2.62 -16.20
CA LYS A 184 -19.41 3.76 -16.27
C LYS A 184 -20.60 3.47 -17.16
N GLU A 185 -20.41 2.77 -18.28
CA GLU A 185 -21.50 2.37 -19.18
C GLU A 185 -22.43 1.33 -18.53
N LYS A 186 -21.88 0.23 -18.00
CA LYS A 186 -22.67 -0.91 -17.50
C LYS A 186 -23.20 -0.73 -16.07
N HIS A 187 -22.50 0.04 -15.23
CA HIS A 187 -22.79 0.14 -13.80
C HIS A 187 -22.87 1.58 -13.28
N ASN A 188 -23.20 2.56 -14.13
CA ASN A 188 -23.14 4.00 -13.82
C ASN A 188 -23.71 4.37 -12.43
N SER A 189 -24.90 3.86 -12.09
CA SER A 189 -25.61 4.19 -10.85
C SER A 189 -24.89 3.69 -9.59
N ASN A 190 -24.05 2.66 -9.73
CA ASN A 190 -23.32 2.00 -8.64
C ASN A 190 -21.81 2.22 -8.69
N PHE A 191 -21.30 2.83 -9.76
CA PHE A 191 -19.88 3.02 -9.96
C PHE A 191 -19.36 4.30 -9.31
N ILE A 192 -18.31 4.16 -8.51
CA ILE A 192 -17.53 5.25 -7.91
C ILE A 192 -16.13 5.18 -8.50
N GLY A 193 -15.89 5.91 -9.58
CA GLY A 193 -14.62 5.79 -10.29
C GLY A 193 -14.28 6.94 -11.19
N GLY A 194 -13.23 6.73 -11.96
CA GLY A 194 -12.66 7.69 -12.90
C GLY A 194 -11.14 7.80 -12.78
N ILE A 195 -10.61 8.75 -13.54
CA ILE A 195 -9.19 9.03 -13.64
C ILE A 195 -8.85 10.30 -12.85
N GLN A 196 -7.79 10.22 -12.04
CA GLN A 196 -7.25 11.35 -11.30
C GLN A 196 -6.84 12.47 -12.26
N THR A 197 -7.25 13.69 -11.95
CA THR A 197 -6.92 14.87 -12.77
C THR A 197 -5.43 15.18 -12.79
N ASP A 198 -4.87 15.21 -13.99
CA ASP A 198 -3.56 15.79 -14.33
C ASP A 198 -3.54 16.21 -15.81
N SER A 199 -2.47 16.88 -16.25
CA SER A 199 -2.33 17.38 -17.63
C SER A 199 -2.46 16.27 -18.68
N LEU A 200 -2.03 15.04 -18.36
CA LEU A 200 -2.09 13.91 -19.27
C LEU A 200 -3.53 13.39 -19.43
N SER A 201 -4.18 13.12 -18.31
CA SER A 201 -5.56 12.61 -18.27
C SER A 201 -6.57 13.58 -18.86
N ILE A 202 -6.43 14.90 -18.61
CA ILE A 202 -7.29 15.92 -19.24
C ILE A 202 -7.21 15.85 -20.77
N LYS A 203 -6.01 15.58 -21.32
CA LYS A 203 -5.80 15.49 -22.76
C LYS A 203 -6.37 14.21 -23.37
N ILE A 204 -6.24 13.07 -22.69
CA ILE A 204 -6.51 11.74 -23.29
C ILE A 204 -7.92 11.24 -22.96
N CYS A 205 -8.44 11.50 -21.76
CA CYS A 205 -9.72 10.98 -21.29
C CYS A 205 -10.49 12.00 -20.43
N PRO A 206 -10.83 13.19 -20.98
CA PRO A 206 -11.54 14.23 -20.24
C PRO A 206 -12.91 13.76 -19.71
N ASP A 207 -13.53 12.79 -20.38
CA ASP A 207 -14.81 12.17 -20.02
C ASP A 207 -14.79 11.35 -18.71
N LEU A 208 -13.59 10.98 -18.25
CA LEU A 208 -13.37 10.13 -17.07
C LEU A 208 -12.82 10.89 -15.86
N ILE A 209 -12.56 12.20 -15.98
CA ILE A 209 -11.88 12.94 -14.92
C ILE A 209 -12.71 13.01 -13.65
N ILE A 210 -12.11 12.59 -12.53
CA ILE A 210 -12.69 12.78 -11.21
C ILE A 210 -12.55 14.27 -10.85
N PRO A 211 -13.65 14.97 -10.50
CA PRO A 211 -13.56 16.36 -10.08
C PRO A 211 -12.60 16.58 -8.91
N LYS A 212 -11.83 17.67 -8.93
CA LYS A 212 -10.84 17.98 -7.88
C LYS A 212 -11.43 17.99 -6.46
N LYS A 213 -12.71 18.36 -6.32
CA LYS A 213 -13.44 18.37 -5.03
C LYS A 213 -13.68 16.96 -4.46
N THR A 214 -13.66 15.93 -5.30
CA THR A 214 -13.89 14.52 -4.90
C THR A 214 -12.65 13.64 -5.10
N SER A 215 -11.56 14.21 -5.61
CA SER A 215 -10.28 13.53 -5.82
C SER A 215 -9.38 13.52 -4.58
N ASP A 216 -9.74 14.23 -3.51
CA ASP A 216 -8.94 14.28 -2.29
C ASP A 216 -8.96 12.95 -1.51
N LYS A 217 -7.97 12.76 -0.63
CA LYS A 217 -7.81 11.49 0.11
C LYS A 217 -9.02 11.23 1.01
N LYS A 218 -9.60 12.28 1.60
CA LYS A 218 -10.73 12.17 2.53
C LYS A 218 -12.00 11.70 1.82
N ALA A 219 -12.30 12.27 0.67
CA ALA A 219 -13.41 11.85 -0.17
C ALA A 219 -13.24 10.41 -0.63
N TYR A 220 -12.03 10.04 -1.09
CA TYR A 220 -11.72 8.67 -1.45
C TYR A 220 -11.93 7.68 -0.30
N LEU A 221 -11.45 7.99 0.92
CA LEU A 221 -11.66 7.12 2.08
C LEU A 221 -13.15 7.02 2.46
N LYS A 222 -13.91 8.10 2.31
CA LYS A 222 -15.38 8.05 2.50
C LYS A 222 -16.05 7.13 1.49
N ASP A 223 -15.57 7.12 0.25
CA ASP A 223 -16.11 6.27 -0.81
C ASP A 223 -15.70 4.82 -0.64
N LEU A 224 -14.47 4.54 -0.20
CA LEU A 224 -14.01 3.20 0.18
C LEU A 224 -14.92 2.57 1.25
N LYS A 225 -15.25 3.32 2.31
CA LYS A 225 -16.15 2.84 3.38
C LYS A 225 -17.56 2.52 2.91
N LYS A 226 -17.96 3.02 1.75
CA LYS A 226 -19.27 2.74 1.14
C LYS A 226 -19.20 1.66 0.07
N ALA A 227 -18.02 1.38 -0.49
CA ALA A 227 -17.86 0.41 -1.55
C ALA A 227 -17.91 -1.01 -0.98
N SER A 228 -18.46 -1.94 -1.77
CA SER A 228 -18.45 -3.37 -1.46
C SER A 228 -17.57 -4.15 -2.43
N ILE A 229 -17.34 -3.63 -3.64
CA ILE A 229 -16.48 -4.24 -4.66
C ILE A 229 -15.37 -3.25 -5.05
N GLY A 230 -14.12 -3.68 -4.98
CA GLY A 230 -12.95 -2.91 -5.38
C GLY A 230 -12.23 -3.58 -6.54
N ILE A 231 -11.85 -2.80 -7.55
CA ILE A 231 -11.10 -3.32 -8.70
C ILE A 231 -9.66 -2.84 -8.61
N ALA A 232 -8.72 -3.78 -8.47
CA ALA A 232 -7.30 -3.49 -8.48
C ALA A 232 -6.73 -3.87 -9.85
N ASN A 233 -5.95 -2.98 -10.45
CA ASN A 233 -5.16 -3.31 -11.62
C ASN A 233 -3.70 -3.49 -11.21
N VAL A 234 -2.90 -4.07 -12.11
CA VAL A 234 -1.46 -4.24 -11.89
C VAL A 234 -0.78 -2.91 -11.52
N GLY A 235 0.15 -3.01 -10.57
CA GLY A 235 1.02 -1.92 -10.17
C GLY A 235 2.09 -1.62 -11.22
N LEU A 236 2.99 -0.70 -10.90
CA LEU A 236 4.17 -0.47 -11.73
C LEU A 236 5.12 -1.68 -11.61
N ASP A 237 5.86 -1.96 -12.68
CA ASP A 237 6.86 -3.03 -12.73
C ASP A 237 6.29 -4.41 -12.33
N GLY A 238 5.01 -4.65 -12.66
CA GLY A 238 4.31 -5.91 -12.39
C GLY A 238 3.89 -6.14 -10.94
N SER A 239 3.99 -5.12 -10.08
CA SER A 239 3.74 -5.23 -8.64
C SER A 239 2.26 -5.40 -8.30
N ILE A 240 1.97 -5.87 -7.09
CA ILE A 240 0.63 -5.72 -6.51
C ILE A 240 0.42 -4.24 -6.17
N GLY A 241 -0.56 -3.62 -6.84
CA GLY A 241 -0.91 -2.23 -6.62
C GLY A 241 -1.39 -1.97 -5.20
N TRP A 242 -1.02 -0.82 -4.63
CA TRP A 242 -1.37 -0.45 -3.24
C TRP A 242 -2.88 -0.46 -2.96
N LYS A 243 -3.71 -0.25 -4.00
CA LYS A 243 -5.17 -0.30 -3.89
C LYS A 243 -5.69 -1.66 -3.47
N PHE A 244 -5.04 -2.73 -3.90
CA PHE A 244 -5.38 -4.08 -3.46
C PHE A 244 -5.35 -4.14 -1.93
N SER A 245 -4.25 -3.69 -1.32
CA SER A 245 -4.11 -3.65 0.14
C SER A 245 -5.12 -2.70 0.79
N GLU A 246 -5.38 -1.53 0.21
CA GLU A 246 -6.40 -0.59 0.71
C GLU A 246 -7.82 -1.20 0.68
N TYR A 247 -8.12 -2.06 -0.29
CA TYR A 247 -9.40 -2.75 -0.38
C TYR A 247 -9.51 -3.87 0.65
N ILE A 248 -8.41 -4.59 0.92
CA ILE A 248 -8.35 -5.54 2.04
C ILE A 248 -8.59 -4.81 3.37
N THR A 249 -7.96 -3.66 3.61
CA THR A 249 -8.12 -2.93 4.89
C THR A 249 -9.54 -2.40 5.09
N HIS A 250 -10.29 -2.19 4.01
CA HIS A 250 -11.70 -1.78 4.04
C HIS A 250 -12.69 -2.94 3.86
N SER A 251 -12.20 -4.18 3.82
CA SER A 251 -13.01 -5.40 3.72
C SER A 251 -13.91 -5.44 2.47
N LEU A 252 -13.39 -5.00 1.32
CA LEU A 252 -14.09 -5.10 0.04
C LEU A 252 -13.96 -6.51 -0.54
N ALA A 253 -14.90 -6.94 -1.36
CA ALA A 253 -14.69 -7.99 -2.33
C ALA A 253 -13.82 -7.43 -3.46
N ILE A 254 -12.83 -8.19 -3.94
CA ILE A 254 -11.79 -7.65 -4.81
C ILE A 254 -11.76 -8.39 -6.14
N VAL A 255 -11.64 -7.64 -7.23
CA VAL A 255 -11.36 -8.14 -8.58
C VAL A 255 -9.99 -7.60 -8.97
N THR A 256 -9.04 -8.46 -9.33
CA THR A 256 -7.64 -8.08 -9.59
C THR A 256 -7.00 -8.86 -10.74
N ASN A 257 -5.93 -8.34 -11.33
CA ASN A 257 -5.03 -9.20 -12.14
C ASN A 257 -4.39 -10.27 -11.26
N PRO A 258 -3.87 -11.38 -11.82
CA PRO A 258 -3.24 -12.45 -11.05
C PRO A 258 -2.10 -11.98 -10.15
N ILE A 259 -2.08 -12.46 -8.90
CA ILE A 259 -1.05 -12.12 -7.90
C ILE A 259 -0.42 -13.36 -7.25
N SER A 260 -0.76 -14.55 -7.74
CA SER A 260 -0.37 -15.82 -7.14
C SER A 260 1.13 -16.11 -7.18
N GLN A 261 1.92 -15.38 -8.00
CA GLN A 261 3.37 -15.49 -8.04
C GLN A 261 4.08 -14.91 -6.80
N PHE A 262 3.42 -14.04 -6.04
CA PHE A 262 4.03 -13.36 -4.90
C PHE A 262 3.96 -14.20 -3.62
N GLN A 263 5.05 -14.13 -2.83
CA GLN A 263 5.10 -14.66 -1.48
C GLN A 263 4.54 -13.61 -0.51
N ILE A 264 3.47 -13.96 0.19
CA ILE A 264 2.77 -13.09 1.15
C ILE A 264 2.45 -13.93 2.39
N HIS A 265 2.50 -13.32 3.57
CA HIS A 265 2.05 -13.97 4.80
C HIS A 265 0.56 -14.30 4.77
N GLY A 266 0.22 -15.43 5.38
CA GLY A 266 -1.15 -15.93 5.46
C GLY A 266 -1.64 -16.57 4.16
N ASN A 267 -2.87 -17.08 4.20
CA ASN A 267 -3.46 -17.81 3.08
C ASN A 267 -4.37 -16.92 2.23
N LEU A 268 -3.80 -15.94 1.53
CA LEU A 268 -4.53 -15.05 0.63
C LEU A 268 -4.76 -15.73 -0.73
N GLN A 269 -5.99 -16.15 -1.02
CA GLN A 269 -6.28 -17.05 -2.16
C GLN A 269 -7.29 -16.49 -3.16
N ALA A 270 -7.07 -16.79 -4.45
CA ALA A 270 -8.05 -16.58 -5.49
C ALA A 270 -9.34 -17.37 -5.20
N ASN A 271 -10.50 -16.84 -5.62
CA ASN A 271 -11.85 -17.33 -5.35
C ASN A 271 -12.32 -17.30 -3.87
N ILE A 272 -11.43 -16.94 -2.93
CA ILE A 272 -11.74 -16.80 -1.50
C ILE A 272 -11.62 -15.33 -1.06
N ASN A 273 -10.49 -14.69 -1.37
CA ASN A 273 -10.18 -13.30 -1.02
C ASN A 273 -10.35 -12.33 -2.19
N TYR A 274 -10.20 -12.83 -3.42
CA TYR A 274 -10.31 -12.03 -4.63
C TYR A 274 -10.68 -12.90 -5.83
N LEU A 275 -11.22 -12.29 -6.89
CA LEU A 275 -11.38 -12.89 -8.20
C LEU A 275 -10.31 -12.34 -9.14
N GLU A 276 -9.82 -13.20 -10.02
CA GLU A 276 -8.82 -12.83 -11.02
C GLU A 276 -9.48 -12.45 -12.35
N TYR A 277 -8.80 -11.59 -13.11
CA TYR A 277 -9.11 -11.32 -14.51
C TYR A 277 -7.85 -11.09 -15.33
N SER A 278 -7.91 -11.45 -16.61
CA SER A 278 -6.82 -11.30 -17.59
C SER A 278 -7.11 -10.21 -18.63
N ASN A 279 -8.36 -9.76 -18.73
CA ASN A 279 -8.76 -8.67 -19.62
C ASN A 279 -9.98 -7.91 -19.08
N ASN A 280 -10.30 -6.78 -19.72
CA ASN A 280 -11.39 -5.90 -19.28
C ASN A 280 -12.77 -6.56 -19.29
N ASP A 281 -13.08 -7.42 -20.25
CA ASP A 281 -14.41 -8.07 -20.32
C ASP A 281 -14.57 -9.11 -19.21
N GLU A 282 -13.51 -9.86 -18.94
CA GLU A 282 -13.46 -10.74 -17.78
C GLU A 282 -13.61 -9.96 -16.47
N CYS A 283 -12.92 -8.82 -16.32
CA CYS A 283 -13.09 -7.96 -15.14
C CYS A 283 -14.55 -7.53 -14.94
N ILE A 284 -15.22 -7.11 -16.01
CA ILE A 284 -16.65 -6.75 -15.95
C ILE A 284 -17.50 -7.95 -15.56
N ASN A 285 -17.24 -9.13 -16.10
CA ASN A 285 -17.98 -10.35 -15.76
C ASN A 285 -17.79 -10.73 -14.28
N GLN A 286 -16.57 -10.61 -13.73
CA GLN A 286 -16.32 -10.87 -12.31
C GLN A 286 -17.05 -9.85 -11.41
N VAL A 287 -17.09 -8.58 -11.82
CA VAL A 287 -17.85 -7.54 -11.12
C VAL A 287 -19.34 -7.86 -11.15
N GLN A 288 -19.89 -8.21 -12.31
CA GLN A 288 -21.28 -8.60 -12.48
C GLN A 288 -21.61 -9.84 -11.63
N TYR A 289 -20.76 -10.85 -11.64
CA TYR A 289 -20.90 -12.04 -10.79
C TYR A 289 -21.01 -11.68 -9.30
N LEU A 290 -20.16 -10.78 -8.78
CA LEU A 290 -20.23 -10.33 -7.38
C LEU A 290 -21.45 -9.46 -7.06
N ILE A 291 -22.02 -8.78 -8.06
CA ILE A 291 -23.30 -8.05 -7.91
C ILE A 291 -24.45 -9.04 -7.79
N ASP A 292 -24.50 -10.03 -8.69
CA ASP A 292 -25.58 -11.02 -8.78
C ASP A 292 -25.53 -12.06 -7.67
N ASN A 293 -24.36 -12.25 -7.04
CA ASN A 293 -24.13 -13.22 -5.97
C ASN A 293 -23.73 -12.50 -4.66
N PRO A 294 -24.66 -11.82 -3.97
CA PRO A 294 -24.38 -11.04 -2.76
C PRO A 294 -23.78 -11.86 -1.62
N GLU A 295 -24.17 -13.14 -1.48
CA GLU A 295 -23.61 -14.03 -0.45
C GLU A 295 -22.13 -14.34 -0.73
N LYS A 296 -21.76 -14.58 -1.99
CA LYS A 296 -20.36 -14.76 -2.38
C LYS A 296 -19.54 -13.49 -2.12
N ARG A 297 -20.11 -12.33 -2.45
CA ARG A 297 -19.50 -11.03 -2.16
C ARG A 297 -19.27 -10.85 -0.66
N LYS A 298 -20.27 -11.09 0.19
CA LYS A 298 -20.16 -10.97 1.65
C LYS A 298 -19.13 -11.95 2.23
N GLU A 299 -19.12 -13.19 1.76
CA GLU A 299 -18.12 -14.19 2.15
C GLU A 299 -16.70 -13.67 1.88
N MET A 300 -16.45 -13.15 0.67
CA MET A 300 -15.16 -12.58 0.30
C MET A 300 -14.79 -11.35 1.16
N GLN A 301 -15.74 -10.45 1.40
CA GLN A 301 -15.55 -9.29 2.28
C GLN A 301 -15.16 -9.73 3.70
N TYR A 302 -15.81 -10.75 4.24
CA TYR A 302 -15.51 -11.30 5.55
C TYR A 302 -14.12 -11.97 5.59
N ASN A 303 -13.76 -12.73 4.55
CA ASN A 303 -12.43 -13.31 4.42
C ASN A 303 -11.34 -12.23 4.36
N ASN A 304 -11.59 -11.12 3.69
CA ASN A 304 -10.67 -9.99 3.62
C ASN A 304 -10.59 -9.21 4.93
N PHE A 305 -11.71 -9.05 5.64
CA PHE A 305 -11.73 -8.50 7.00
C PHE A 305 -10.87 -9.37 7.95
N LYS A 306 -11.06 -10.69 7.92
CA LYS A 306 -10.27 -11.64 8.72
C LYS A 306 -8.79 -11.56 8.35
N TYR A 307 -8.47 -11.62 7.06
CA TYR A 307 -7.10 -11.52 6.58
C TYR A 307 -6.43 -10.22 7.05
N TYR A 308 -7.14 -9.09 7.02
CA TYR A 308 -6.63 -7.84 7.55
C TYR A 308 -6.25 -7.95 9.03
N ASN A 309 -7.17 -8.45 9.86
CA ASN A 309 -6.94 -8.54 11.31
C ASN A 309 -5.85 -9.53 11.70
N ASP A 310 -5.69 -10.61 10.93
CA ASP A 310 -4.75 -11.68 11.25
C ASP A 310 -3.34 -11.43 10.68
N PHE A 311 -3.24 -10.82 9.50
CA PHE A 311 -1.97 -10.75 8.74
C PHE A 311 -1.53 -9.35 8.32
N LEU A 312 -2.46 -8.44 7.97
CA LEU A 312 -2.11 -7.13 7.38
C LEU A 312 -2.07 -5.97 8.38
N LYS A 313 -2.75 -6.11 9.52
CA LYS A 313 -2.75 -5.11 10.59
C LYS A 313 -1.29 -4.79 10.99
N PRO A 314 -0.89 -3.52 11.16
CA PRO A 314 0.52 -3.12 11.13
C PRO A 314 1.41 -3.87 12.11
N GLU A 315 0.95 -4.05 13.35
CA GLU A 315 1.67 -4.76 14.40
C GLU A 315 1.69 -6.28 14.16
N LYS A 316 0.58 -6.85 13.66
CA LYS A 316 0.49 -8.28 13.34
C LYS A 316 1.44 -8.65 12.21
N LYS A 317 1.45 -7.83 11.16
CA LYS A 317 2.35 -7.98 10.03
C LYS A 317 3.82 -8.00 10.45
N LEU A 318 4.24 -7.05 11.27
CA LEU A 318 5.64 -7.00 11.70
C LEU A 318 5.99 -8.12 12.66
N LYS A 319 5.05 -8.52 13.53
CA LYS A 319 5.21 -9.71 14.35
C LYS A 319 5.46 -10.95 13.49
N LEU A 320 4.67 -11.18 12.45
CA LEU A 320 4.87 -12.32 11.53
C LEU A 320 6.25 -12.30 10.86
N ILE A 321 6.72 -11.12 10.43
CA ILE A 321 8.06 -10.94 9.87
C ILE A 321 9.14 -11.33 10.90
N PHE A 322 9.03 -10.84 12.13
CA PHE A 322 10.01 -11.14 13.18
C PHE A 322 9.95 -12.58 13.67
N ASP A 323 8.75 -13.16 13.78
CA ASP A 323 8.56 -14.57 14.14
C ASP A 323 9.21 -15.47 13.06
N GLU A 324 9.07 -15.14 11.77
CA GLU A 324 9.75 -15.86 10.69
C GLU A 324 11.27 -15.71 10.74
N ILE A 325 11.78 -14.51 11.04
CA ILE A 325 13.21 -14.27 11.25
C ILE A 325 13.73 -15.14 12.39
N ASN A 326 13.07 -15.14 13.55
CA ASN A 326 13.48 -15.95 14.70
C ASN A 326 13.48 -17.45 14.36
N LEU A 327 12.48 -17.92 13.59
CA LEU A 327 12.44 -19.31 13.13
C LEU A 327 13.63 -19.64 12.24
N LYS A 328 14.00 -18.77 11.31
CA LYS A 328 15.16 -18.98 10.43
C LYS A 328 16.49 -18.89 11.18
N SER A 329 16.65 -17.94 12.10
CA SER A 329 17.87 -17.80 12.91
C SER A 329 18.13 -18.98 13.85
N ASN A 330 17.09 -19.72 14.24
CA ASN A 330 17.23 -20.92 15.07
C ASN A 330 17.56 -22.19 14.26
N LEU A 331 17.51 -22.12 12.92
CA LEU A 331 17.84 -23.23 12.02
C LEU A 331 19.30 -23.19 11.53
N ASP A 332 19.96 -22.04 11.70
CA ASP A 332 21.39 -21.82 11.45
C ASP A 332 22.20 -22.02 12.75
#